data_AF-A0A2N2DUG8-F1
#
_entry.id   AF-A0A2N2DUG8-F1
#
_cell.length_a   1.000
_cell.length_b   1.000
_cell.length_c   1.000
_cell.angle_alpha   90.00
_cell.angle_beta   90.00
_cell.angle_gamma   90.00
#
_symmetry.space_group_name_H-M   'P 1'
#
loop_
_entity.id
_entity.type
_entity.pdbx_description
1 polymer ?
#
loop_
_entity_poly.entity_id
_entity_poly.type
_entity_poly.pdbx_seq_one_letter_code
_entity_poly.pdbx_strand_id
1 'polypeptide(L)'
;MRKKPSIIFILSLVIFCSSLSITAEASSTQLDLLPVAPRPTSATSIQLTNISLELNLFEDTTNIQGSYTLINPTEDPFVLSLSLPAYSALYPKDYTPFLSVRVADTDVSYVFDETKDVFQWEVAFEPNEERILNFEYNFPNSLSDEGILTTGFDLTPEDLWFSTTDKSSLFLQLHDINPGLIREIQPQSYSLIGNTLVWAWNSSPDCKEIIVRADVLTEKSKWEQSFTEKELLRLDQFLSNRYYLSAAFFYENKYKSAPSNEQASLLLGQAYYLEKAGKHEDATHIWNDLYDDNISSPYIYWYLGKEYALKSSKLYGLYDQVSDLQIHPLLQRWLANQLPSILVKQSLPKIVATSANVDNDLDGLVISGTFTDLDGDIESITLRYRCEENAYIEKTFELEPFQYTHTISYFIPMADSMQKLYYEFIVFDSSQTPISSDNKEVFYLTSEIQSITYPLHG
;
A
#
# COMPACT_ATOMS: atom_id res chain seq x y z
N MET A 1 48.87 62.59 -49.05
CA MET A 1 47.65 61.75 -49.14
C MET A 1 47.94 60.38 -48.54
N ARG A 2 47.39 60.06 -47.36
CA ARG A 2 47.09 58.70 -46.92
C ARG A 2 46.22 58.75 -45.65
N LYS A 3 44.93 58.64 -45.93
CA LYS A 3 43.76 58.13 -45.18
C LYS A 3 43.77 58.20 -43.63
N LYS A 4 42.77 58.94 -43.12
CA LYS A 4 42.24 58.88 -41.74
C LYS A 4 41.74 57.46 -41.40
N PRO A 5 41.70 57.09 -40.10
CA PRO A 5 41.25 55.78 -39.64
C PRO A 5 39.73 55.70 -39.66
N SER A 6 39.17 54.64 -40.26
CA SER A 6 37.77 54.29 -40.09
C SER A 6 37.67 53.35 -38.89
N ILE A 7 37.11 53.88 -37.80
CA ILE A 7 36.61 53.11 -36.67
C ILE A 7 35.41 52.30 -37.19
N ILE A 8 35.57 50.99 -37.30
CA ILE A 8 34.46 50.07 -37.57
C ILE A 8 33.87 49.69 -36.22
N PHE A 9 32.64 50.15 -35.99
CA PHE A 9 31.76 49.72 -34.91
C PHE A 9 31.46 48.22 -35.12
N ILE A 10 31.98 47.36 -34.24
CA ILE A 10 31.54 45.97 -34.16
C ILE A 10 30.20 45.98 -33.43
N LEU A 11 29.12 45.92 -34.21
CA LEU A 11 27.78 45.69 -33.69
C LEU A 11 27.69 44.19 -33.36
N SER A 12 27.92 43.84 -32.09
CA SER A 12 27.63 42.52 -31.55
C SER A 12 26.12 42.30 -31.53
N LEU A 13 25.60 41.72 -32.61
CA LEU A 13 24.25 41.19 -32.67
C LEU A 13 24.22 39.90 -31.85
N VAL A 14 23.98 40.04 -30.53
CA VAL A 14 23.62 38.92 -29.66
C VAL A 14 22.22 38.48 -30.08
N ILE A 15 22.14 37.51 -30.97
CA ILE A 15 20.91 36.75 -31.18
C ILE A 15 20.78 35.88 -29.93
N PHE A 16 19.96 36.34 -28.98
CA PHE A 16 19.35 35.46 -28.00
C PHE A 16 18.47 34.50 -28.80
N CYS A 17 19.03 33.35 -29.18
CA CYS A 17 18.23 32.15 -29.30
C CYS A 17 17.77 31.85 -27.89
N SER A 18 16.59 32.37 -27.53
CA SER A 18 15.77 31.76 -26.50
C SER A 18 15.55 30.33 -26.95
N SER A 19 16.38 29.42 -26.44
CA SER A 19 15.98 28.04 -26.27
C SER A 19 14.74 28.11 -25.40
N LEU A 20 13.57 28.07 -26.06
CA LEU A 20 12.39 27.48 -25.47
C LEU A 20 12.84 26.08 -25.05
N SER A 21 13.31 26.00 -23.80
CA SER A 21 13.27 24.77 -23.06
C SER A 21 11.79 24.53 -22.94
N ILE A 22 11.26 23.78 -23.91
CA ILE A 22 10.11 22.94 -23.66
C ILE A 22 10.65 22.00 -22.58
N THR A 23 10.51 22.42 -21.32
CA THR A 23 10.25 21.48 -20.24
C THR A 23 9.03 20.74 -20.74
N ALA A 24 9.27 19.64 -21.45
CA ALA A 24 8.39 18.52 -21.38
C ALA A 24 8.31 18.28 -19.89
N GLU A 25 7.22 18.74 -19.27
CA GLU A 25 6.66 18.04 -18.15
C GLU A 25 6.70 16.58 -18.59
N ALA A 26 7.64 15.83 -18.03
CA ALA A 26 7.51 14.40 -17.99
C ALA A 26 6.24 14.17 -17.18
N SER A 27 5.09 14.19 -17.85
CA SER A 27 3.90 13.54 -17.34
C SER A 27 4.21 12.06 -17.40
N SER A 28 5.00 11.56 -16.46
CA SER A 28 4.92 10.18 -16.00
C SER A 28 3.62 10.04 -15.20
N THR A 29 2.50 10.44 -15.79
CA THR A 29 1.19 9.95 -15.37
C THR A 29 1.02 8.59 -16.03
N GLN A 30 1.84 7.62 -15.59
CA GLN A 30 1.36 6.26 -15.59
C GLN A 30 0.24 6.29 -14.56
N LEU A 31 -1.01 6.46 -15.03
CA LEU A 31 -2.15 6.29 -14.14
C LEU A 31 -1.97 4.91 -13.51
N ASP A 32 -2.01 4.85 -12.17
CA ASP A 32 -2.13 3.62 -11.41
C ASP A 32 -3.39 2.89 -11.92
N LEU A 33 -3.25 2.06 -12.96
CA LEU A 33 -4.35 1.34 -13.57
C LEU A 33 -4.70 0.19 -12.63
N LEU A 34 -5.94 0.17 -12.16
CA LEU A 34 -6.47 -0.91 -11.35
C LEU A 34 -7.36 -1.82 -12.20
N PRO A 35 -7.40 -3.13 -11.89
CA PRO A 35 -8.40 -4.02 -12.47
C PRO A 35 -9.81 -3.57 -12.08
N VAL A 36 -10.76 -3.77 -13.00
CA VAL A 36 -12.18 -3.44 -12.82
C VAL A 36 -13.06 -4.68 -12.96
N ALA A 37 -14.23 -4.69 -12.33
CA ALA A 37 -15.18 -5.77 -12.52
C ALA A 37 -15.95 -5.62 -13.85
N PRO A 38 -16.51 -6.71 -14.44
CA PRO A 38 -17.36 -6.64 -15.62
C PRO A 38 -18.52 -5.65 -15.46
N ARG A 39 -18.79 -4.86 -16.52
CA ARG A 39 -19.80 -3.78 -16.50
C ARG A 39 -20.80 -3.92 -17.65
N PRO A 40 -22.07 -3.50 -17.48
CA PRO A 40 -23.02 -3.40 -18.58
C PRO A 40 -22.52 -2.43 -19.64
N THR A 41 -22.73 -2.73 -20.92
CA THR A 41 -22.35 -1.81 -22.00
C THR A 41 -23.27 -0.60 -22.12
N SER A 42 -24.44 -0.64 -21.47
CA SER A 42 -25.44 0.42 -21.42
C SER A 42 -26.33 0.23 -20.19
N ALA A 43 -27.11 1.26 -19.83
CA ALA A 43 -28.09 1.17 -18.74
C ALA A 43 -29.03 -0.03 -18.95
N THR A 44 -29.25 -0.83 -17.90
CA THR A 44 -30.00 -2.09 -17.94
C THR A 44 -31.14 -2.11 -16.90
N SER A 45 -32.13 -2.98 -17.11
CA SER A 45 -33.15 -3.33 -16.12
C SER A 45 -32.71 -4.45 -15.17
N ILE A 46 -31.56 -5.07 -15.40
CA ILE A 46 -31.02 -6.13 -14.53
C ILE A 46 -30.52 -5.52 -13.21
N GLN A 47 -30.87 -6.17 -12.11
CA GLN A 47 -30.41 -5.85 -10.77
C GLN A 47 -29.14 -6.64 -10.45
N LEU A 48 -28.14 -5.96 -9.88
CA LEU A 48 -26.95 -6.59 -9.30
C LEU A 48 -27.10 -6.58 -7.79
N THR A 49 -27.40 -7.73 -7.18
CA THR A 49 -27.74 -7.81 -5.74
C THR A 49 -26.54 -8.19 -4.87
N ASN A 50 -25.58 -8.94 -5.40
CA ASN A 50 -24.39 -9.35 -4.66
C ASN A 50 -23.13 -9.32 -5.55
N ILE A 51 -22.02 -8.88 -4.98
CA ILE A 51 -20.68 -8.91 -5.58
C ILE A 51 -19.72 -9.59 -4.60
N SER A 52 -19.02 -10.64 -5.05
CA SER A 52 -17.92 -11.25 -4.32
C SER A 52 -16.69 -11.29 -5.22
N LEU A 53 -15.59 -10.69 -4.78
CA LEU A 53 -14.33 -10.63 -5.51
C LEU A 53 -13.22 -11.30 -4.70
N GLU A 54 -12.39 -12.08 -5.37
CA GLU A 54 -11.17 -12.65 -4.84
C GLU A 54 -10.00 -12.23 -5.72
N LEU A 55 -9.02 -11.57 -5.12
CA LEU A 55 -7.80 -11.09 -5.76
C LEU A 55 -6.62 -11.89 -5.20
N ASN A 56 -5.97 -12.64 -6.08
CA ASN A 56 -4.78 -13.41 -5.74
C ASN A 56 -3.54 -12.65 -6.26
N LEU A 57 -2.82 -11.99 -5.33
CA LEU A 57 -1.69 -11.13 -5.67
C LEU A 57 -0.38 -11.92 -5.80
N PHE A 58 0.18 -11.93 -7.01
CA PHE A 58 1.56 -12.31 -7.26
C PHE A 58 2.40 -11.08 -7.58
N GLU A 59 3.72 -11.22 -7.69
CA GLU A 59 4.59 -10.07 -8.03
C GLU A 59 4.27 -9.50 -9.41
N ASP A 60 4.18 -10.36 -10.43
CA ASP A 60 4.02 -9.94 -11.82
C ASP A 60 2.55 -9.77 -12.25
N THR A 61 1.64 -10.47 -11.59
CA THR A 61 0.24 -10.57 -12.00
C THR A 61 -0.70 -10.67 -10.80
N THR A 62 -1.91 -10.13 -10.94
CA THR A 62 -3.04 -10.39 -10.06
C THR A 62 -4.04 -11.28 -10.79
N ASN A 63 -4.43 -12.41 -10.20
CA ASN A 63 -5.56 -13.21 -10.69
C ASN A 63 -6.83 -12.74 -10.00
N ILE A 64 -7.81 -12.29 -10.77
CA ILE A 64 -9.11 -11.82 -10.29
C ILE A 64 -10.13 -12.90 -10.57
N GLN A 65 -10.81 -13.33 -9.52
CA GLN A 65 -12.02 -14.15 -9.59
C GLN A 65 -13.17 -13.35 -9.01
N GLY A 66 -14.33 -13.42 -9.65
CA GLY A 66 -15.49 -12.70 -9.17
C GLY A 66 -16.79 -13.43 -9.45
N SER A 67 -17.79 -13.09 -8.63
CA SER A 67 -19.14 -13.63 -8.72
C SER A 67 -20.16 -12.51 -8.56
N TYR A 68 -21.12 -12.47 -9.47
CA TYR A 68 -22.28 -11.58 -9.42
C TYR A 68 -23.57 -12.39 -9.26
N THR A 69 -24.44 -11.94 -8.36
CA THR A 69 -25.83 -12.37 -8.34
C THR A 69 -26.67 -11.34 -9.10
N LEU A 70 -27.29 -11.77 -10.19
CA LEU A 70 -28.02 -10.93 -11.14
C LEU A 70 -29.49 -11.36 -11.20
N ILE A 71 -30.42 -10.41 -11.14
CA ILE A 71 -31.87 -10.68 -11.22
C ILE A 71 -32.47 -9.89 -12.37
N ASN A 72 -33.30 -10.53 -13.20
CA ASN A 72 -34.20 -9.84 -14.11
C ASN A 72 -35.53 -9.56 -13.40
N PRO A 73 -35.80 -8.34 -12.91
CA PRO A 73 -37.04 -8.05 -12.18
C PRO A 73 -38.25 -7.85 -13.08
N THR A 74 -38.07 -7.98 -14.41
CA THR A 74 -39.13 -7.68 -15.38
C THR A 74 -39.94 -8.94 -15.72
N GLU A 75 -41.14 -8.72 -16.23
CA GLU A 75 -42.02 -9.79 -16.74
C GLU A 75 -41.65 -10.26 -18.15
N ASP A 76 -40.64 -9.65 -18.77
CA ASP A 76 -40.18 -9.94 -20.13
C ASP A 76 -38.75 -10.53 -20.12
N PRO A 77 -38.39 -11.41 -21.09
CA PRO A 77 -37.01 -11.86 -21.25
C PRO A 77 -36.07 -10.68 -21.55
N PHE A 78 -34.85 -10.74 -21.03
CA PHE A 78 -33.83 -9.69 -21.21
C PHE A 78 -32.48 -10.29 -21.59
N VAL A 79 -31.73 -9.64 -22.47
CA VAL A 79 -30.34 -10.02 -22.79
C VAL A 79 -29.41 -8.93 -22.30
N LEU A 80 -28.57 -9.27 -21.32
CA LEU A 80 -27.58 -8.38 -20.74
C LEU A 80 -26.27 -8.47 -21.52
N SER A 81 -25.84 -7.36 -22.10
CA SER A 81 -24.52 -7.22 -22.72
C SER A 81 -23.53 -6.67 -21.70
N LEU A 82 -22.44 -7.41 -21.45
CA LEU A 82 -21.38 -7.07 -20.51
C LEU A 82 -20.06 -6.84 -21.25
N SER A 83 -19.19 -6.04 -20.62
CA SER A 83 -17.85 -5.77 -21.09
C SER A 83 -16.81 -5.71 -19.98
N LEU A 84 -15.56 -6.01 -20.35
CA LEU A 84 -14.40 -5.92 -19.48
C LEU A 84 -13.19 -5.43 -20.29
N PRO A 85 -12.46 -4.39 -19.86
CA PRO A 85 -11.19 -4.01 -20.50
C PRO A 85 -10.18 -5.16 -20.45
N ALA A 86 -9.48 -5.40 -21.56
CA ALA A 86 -8.53 -6.50 -21.68
C ALA A 86 -7.10 -6.10 -21.27
N TYR A 87 -6.80 -4.80 -21.25
CA TYR A 87 -5.50 -4.25 -20.87
C TYR A 87 -4.34 -4.85 -21.67
N SER A 88 -4.54 -5.16 -22.97
CA SER A 88 -3.55 -5.87 -23.79
C SER A 88 -2.22 -5.13 -23.89
N ALA A 89 -2.24 -3.80 -23.79
CA ALA A 89 -1.03 -2.96 -23.81
C ALA A 89 -0.07 -3.20 -22.63
N LEU A 90 -0.57 -3.75 -21.51
CA LEU A 90 0.23 -4.02 -20.32
C LEU A 90 0.90 -5.41 -20.35
N TYR A 91 0.49 -6.27 -21.28
CA TYR A 91 1.03 -7.61 -21.41
C TYR A 91 2.31 -7.64 -22.25
N PRO A 92 3.26 -8.55 -21.98
CA PRO A 92 4.37 -8.83 -22.89
C PRO A 92 3.83 -9.20 -24.28
N LYS A 93 4.57 -8.87 -25.35
CA LYS A 93 4.14 -9.03 -26.75
C LYS A 93 3.67 -10.43 -27.16
N ASP A 94 4.07 -11.46 -26.42
CA ASP A 94 3.73 -12.86 -26.70
C ASP A 94 2.60 -13.40 -25.79
N TYR A 95 1.97 -12.52 -24.99
CA TYR A 95 0.93 -12.90 -24.05
C TYR A 95 -0.43 -12.33 -24.44
N THR A 96 -1.41 -13.22 -24.60
CA THR A 96 -2.82 -12.85 -24.81
C THR A 96 -3.54 -12.67 -23.48
N PRO A 97 -4.31 -11.58 -23.29
CA PRO A 97 -5.16 -11.43 -22.12
C PRO A 97 -6.12 -12.62 -21.98
N PHE A 98 -6.32 -13.06 -20.74
CA PHE A 98 -7.16 -14.22 -20.41
C PHE A 98 -8.47 -13.76 -19.76
N LEU A 99 -9.59 -14.35 -20.19
CA LEU A 99 -10.90 -14.22 -19.57
C LEU A 99 -11.61 -15.57 -19.59
N SER A 100 -12.22 -15.96 -18.48
CA SER A 100 -13.20 -17.05 -18.39
C SER A 100 -14.48 -16.49 -17.78
N VAL A 101 -15.63 -16.86 -18.35
CA VAL A 101 -16.94 -16.45 -17.86
C VAL A 101 -17.85 -17.67 -17.80
N ARG A 102 -18.55 -17.86 -16.69
CA ARG A 102 -19.48 -18.97 -16.47
C ARG A 102 -20.81 -18.50 -15.90
N VAL A 103 -21.90 -19.10 -16.36
CA VAL A 103 -23.25 -18.94 -15.80
C VAL A 103 -23.77 -20.32 -15.44
N ALA A 104 -24.13 -20.52 -14.17
CA ALA A 104 -24.55 -21.84 -13.64
C ALA A 104 -23.59 -22.98 -14.08
N ASP A 105 -22.29 -22.76 -13.89
CA ASP A 105 -21.19 -23.67 -14.25
C ASP A 105 -21.04 -23.99 -15.75
N THR A 106 -21.71 -23.25 -16.64
CA THR A 106 -21.56 -23.37 -18.09
C THR A 106 -20.74 -22.21 -18.63
N ASP A 107 -19.70 -22.51 -19.43
CA ASP A 107 -18.86 -21.49 -20.06
C ASP A 107 -19.68 -20.62 -21.05
N VAL A 108 -19.47 -19.30 -20.98
CA VAL A 108 -20.08 -18.31 -21.86
C VAL A 108 -19.05 -17.85 -22.89
N SER A 109 -19.42 -17.92 -24.17
CA SER A 109 -18.59 -17.38 -25.26
C SER A 109 -18.50 -15.86 -25.17
N TYR A 110 -17.30 -15.33 -25.38
CA TYR A 110 -17.02 -13.89 -25.45
C TYR A 110 -16.33 -13.54 -26.77
N VAL A 111 -16.36 -12.25 -27.10
CA VAL A 111 -15.66 -11.64 -28.24
C VAL A 111 -14.62 -10.67 -27.71
N PHE A 112 -13.39 -10.72 -28.24
CA PHE A 112 -12.36 -9.74 -27.97
C PHE A 112 -12.30 -8.72 -29.11
N ASP A 113 -12.61 -7.46 -28.83
CA ASP A 113 -12.47 -6.33 -29.77
C ASP A 113 -11.07 -5.73 -29.60
N GLU A 114 -10.10 -6.18 -30.40
CA GLU A 114 -8.71 -5.69 -30.40
C GLU A 114 -8.61 -4.16 -30.62
N THR A 115 -9.56 -3.55 -31.32
CA THR A 115 -9.51 -2.11 -31.62
C THR A 115 -9.87 -1.28 -30.39
N LYS A 116 -10.77 -1.80 -29.55
CA LYS A 116 -11.20 -1.14 -28.31
C LYS A 116 -10.49 -1.66 -27.07
N ASP A 117 -9.74 -2.76 -27.20
CA ASP A 117 -9.09 -3.49 -26.11
C ASP A 117 -10.08 -3.96 -25.03
N VAL A 118 -11.20 -4.56 -25.46
CA VAL A 118 -12.31 -4.94 -24.57
C VAL A 118 -12.84 -6.34 -24.91
N PHE A 119 -13.12 -7.14 -23.89
CA PHE A 119 -13.93 -8.34 -23.97
C PHE A 119 -15.42 -8.01 -23.85
N GLN A 120 -16.27 -8.67 -24.66
CA GLN A 120 -17.71 -8.51 -24.62
C GLN A 120 -18.44 -9.85 -24.70
N TRP A 121 -19.52 -10.01 -23.94
CA TRP A 121 -20.38 -11.19 -23.99
C TRP A 121 -21.82 -10.85 -23.60
N GLU A 122 -22.71 -11.80 -23.82
CA GLU A 122 -24.14 -11.65 -23.52
C GLU A 122 -24.64 -12.75 -22.59
N VAL A 123 -25.56 -12.37 -21.70
CA VAL A 123 -26.25 -13.30 -20.80
C VAL A 123 -27.75 -13.08 -20.94
N ALA A 124 -28.47 -14.09 -21.40
CA ALA A 124 -29.93 -14.06 -21.49
C ALA A 124 -30.56 -14.39 -20.13
N PHE A 125 -31.69 -13.77 -19.83
CA PHE A 125 -32.50 -13.98 -18.63
C PHE A 125 -33.96 -14.17 -19.02
N GLU A 126 -34.61 -15.17 -18.43
CA GLU A 126 -36.07 -15.28 -18.43
C GLU A 126 -36.69 -14.25 -17.47
N PRO A 127 -38.00 -13.98 -17.56
CA PRO A 127 -38.70 -13.14 -16.60
C PRO A 127 -38.50 -13.61 -15.15
N ASN A 128 -38.21 -12.68 -14.24
CA ASN A 128 -38.02 -12.96 -12.81
C ASN A 128 -36.88 -13.96 -12.49
N GLU A 129 -35.96 -14.21 -13.44
CA GLU A 129 -34.85 -15.17 -13.25
C GLU A 129 -33.69 -14.55 -12.45
N GLU A 130 -33.16 -15.31 -11.50
CA GLU A 130 -31.89 -15.05 -10.82
C GLU A 130 -30.79 -15.94 -11.40
N ARG A 131 -29.63 -15.34 -11.71
CA ARG A 131 -28.43 -16.07 -12.16
C ARG A 131 -27.20 -15.65 -11.39
N ILE A 132 -26.29 -16.61 -11.25
CA ILE A 132 -24.93 -16.37 -10.76
C ILE A 132 -23.99 -16.36 -11.97
N LEU A 133 -23.33 -15.24 -12.17
CA LEU A 133 -22.27 -15.05 -13.16
C LEU A 133 -20.93 -15.12 -12.45
N ASN A 134 -20.06 -16.05 -12.84
CA ASN A 134 -18.69 -16.12 -12.37
C ASN A 134 -17.74 -15.67 -13.47
N PHE A 135 -16.69 -14.95 -13.12
CA PHE A 135 -15.66 -14.53 -14.05
C PHE A 135 -14.27 -14.69 -13.45
N GLU A 136 -13.29 -14.93 -14.30
CA GLU A 136 -11.89 -15.01 -13.95
C GLU A 136 -11.05 -14.33 -15.03
N TYR A 137 -10.11 -13.48 -14.65
CA TYR A 137 -9.13 -12.91 -15.56
C TYR A 137 -7.82 -12.59 -14.83
N ASN A 138 -6.76 -12.39 -15.60
CA ASN A 138 -5.49 -11.93 -15.05
C ASN A 138 -5.31 -10.44 -15.32
N PHE A 139 -4.64 -9.75 -14.41
CA PHE A 139 -4.24 -8.36 -14.54
C PHE A 139 -2.72 -8.28 -14.33
N PRO A 140 -1.96 -7.76 -15.30
CA PRO A 140 -0.52 -7.57 -15.13
C PRO A 140 -0.29 -6.42 -14.15
N ASN A 141 0.55 -6.63 -13.15
CA ASN A 141 0.84 -5.57 -12.19
C ASN A 141 1.81 -4.55 -12.80
N SER A 142 1.61 -3.28 -12.47
CA SER A 142 2.52 -2.20 -12.87
C SER A 142 3.51 -1.89 -11.77
N LEU A 143 4.76 -1.69 -12.17
CA LEU A 143 5.84 -1.21 -11.31
C LEU A 143 6.20 0.22 -11.72
N SER A 144 6.27 1.14 -10.75
CA SER A 144 6.75 2.50 -11.00
C SER A 144 8.26 2.54 -11.24
N ASP A 145 8.76 3.66 -11.75
CA ASP A 145 10.20 3.92 -11.90
C ASP A 145 10.96 3.86 -10.56
N GLU A 146 10.26 4.11 -9.45
CA GLU A 146 10.78 4.06 -8.08
C GLU A 146 10.70 2.65 -7.47
N GLY A 147 10.17 1.66 -8.21
CA GLY A 147 10.06 0.28 -7.75
C GLY A 147 8.87 0.00 -6.84
N ILE A 148 7.86 0.87 -6.86
CA ILE A 148 6.59 0.66 -6.15
C ILE A 148 5.64 -0.11 -7.06
N LEU A 149 5.23 -1.28 -6.58
CA LEU A 149 4.17 -2.08 -7.16
C LEU A 149 2.83 -1.49 -6.70
N THR A 150 2.01 -1.00 -7.64
CA THR A 150 0.62 -0.63 -7.35
C THR A 150 -0.29 -1.77 -7.79
N THR A 151 -1.14 -2.23 -6.90
CA THR A 151 -2.20 -3.21 -7.17
C THR A 151 -3.46 -2.87 -6.37
N GLY A 152 -4.54 -3.63 -6.57
CA GLY A 152 -5.81 -3.38 -5.91
C GLY A 152 -6.99 -3.64 -6.84
N PHE A 153 -8.07 -2.88 -6.68
CA PHE A 153 -9.27 -3.01 -7.49
C PHE A 153 -10.07 -1.71 -7.53
N ASP A 154 -10.54 -1.32 -8.72
CA ASP A 154 -11.47 -0.21 -8.86
C ASP A 154 -12.92 -0.71 -8.77
N LEU A 155 -13.56 -0.35 -7.67
CA LEU A 155 -14.95 -0.63 -7.32
C LEU A 155 -15.89 0.50 -7.71
N THR A 156 -15.41 1.55 -8.39
CA THR A 156 -16.21 2.73 -8.73
C THR A 156 -17.52 2.30 -9.37
N PRO A 157 -18.67 2.53 -8.70
CA PRO A 157 -19.96 2.13 -9.23
C PRO A 157 -20.28 3.03 -10.43
N GLU A 158 -20.63 2.42 -11.55
CA GLU A 158 -21.21 3.15 -12.69
C GLU A 158 -22.73 2.93 -12.68
N ASP A 159 -23.48 4.01 -12.90
CA ASP A 159 -24.96 4.11 -12.85
C ASP A 159 -25.69 3.32 -13.97
N LEU A 160 -25.10 2.23 -14.47
CA LEU A 160 -25.63 1.42 -15.56
C LEU A 160 -26.49 0.25 -15.07
N TRP A 161 -26.36 -0.17 -13.81
CA TRP A 161 -27.23 -1.18 -13.19
C TRP A 161 -28.59 -0.58 -12.77
N PHE A 162 -29.67 -1.36 -12.82
CA PHE A 162 -31.02 -0.88 -12.47
C PHE A 162 -31.15 -0.47 -10.99
N SER A 163 -30.50 -1.24 -10.11
CA SER A 163 -30.38 -0.96 -8.69
C SER A 163 -29.01 -1.42 -8.18
N THR A 164 -28.54 -0.79 -7.12
CA THR A 164 -27.21 -1.07 -6.56
C THR A 164 -27.22 -2.27 -5.61
N THR A 165 -26.01 -2.73 -5.29
CA THR A 165 -25.71 -3.98 -4.60
C THR A 165 -26.12 -3.98 -3.13
N ASP A 166 -26.81 -5.05 -2.70
CA ASP A 166 -27.20 -5.27 -1.30
C ASP A 166 -26.03 -5.76 -0.44
N LYS A 167 -25.09 -6.50 -1.04
CA LYS A 167 -23.89 -7.02 -0.36
C LYS A 167 -22.70 -7.03 -1.29
N SER A 168 -21.56 -6.56 -0.80
CA SER A 168 -20.31 -6.58 -1.54
C SER A 168 -19.19 -7.11 -0.66
N SER A 169 -18.29 -7.89 -1.23
CA SER A 169 -17.09 -8.33 -0.52
C SER A 169 -15.90 -8.44 -1.47
N LEU A 170 -14.72 -8.12 -0.93
CA LEU A 170 -13.44 -8.28 -1.61
C LEU A 170 -12.47 -8.99 -0.66
N PHE A 171 -11.89 -10.09 -1.16
CA PHE A 171 -10.88 -10.90 -0.49
C PHE A 171 -9.56 -10.77 -1.27
N LEU A 172 -8.56 -10.14 -0.67
CA LEU A 172 -7.24 -9.98 -1.29
C LEU A 172 -6.24 -10.88 -0.59
N GLN A 173 -5.74 -11.88 -1.29
CA GLN A 173 -4.76 -12.85 -0.80
C GLN A 173 -3.34 -12.41 -1.15
N LEU A 174 -2.50 -12.28 -0.12
CA LEU A 174 -1.09 -11.94 -0.24
C LEU A 174 -0.27 -13.22 -0.55
N HIS A 175 -0.35 -13.76 -1.77
CA HIS A 175 0.37 -14.99 -2.15
C HIS A 175 1.88 -14.81 -2.15
N ASP A 176 2.38 -14.04 -3.12
CA ASP A 176 3.83 -13.80 -3.29
C ASP A 176 4.24 -12.39 -2.81
N ILE A 177 3.28 -11.57 -2.38
CA ILE A 177 3.55 -10.22 -1.87
C ILE A 177 3.79 -10.27 -0.36
N ASN A 178 5.03 -10.00 0.03
CA ASN A 178 5.42 -9.96 1.43
C ASN A 178 4.75 -8.77 2.15
N PRO A 179 3.98 -8.98 3.23
CA PRO A 179 3.33 -7.89 3.97
C PRO A 179 4.32 -6.90 4.58
N GLY A 180 5.58 -7.28 4.81
CA GLY A 180 6.64 -6.38 5.27
C GLY A 180 7.15 -5.41 4.20
N LEU A 181 6.69 -5.52 2.95
CA LEU A 181 7.02 -4.61 1.85
C LEU A 181 5.87 -3.64 1.53
N ILE A 182 4.67 -3.87 2.09
CA ILE A 182 3.49 -3.06 1.81
C ILE A 182 3.64 -1.72 2.54
N ARG A 183 3.66 -0.63 1.77
CA ARG A 183 3.77 0.74 2.27
C ARG A 183 2.41 1.35 2.55
N GLU A 184 1.39 0.96 1.80
CA GLU A 184 0.08 1.58 1.86
C GLU A 184 -1.02 0.57 1.53
N ILE A 185 -2.12 0.64 2.29
CA ILE A 185 -3.39 -0.01 1.97
C ILE A 185 -4.49 1.04 2.16
N GLN A 186 -5.24 1.30 1.10
CA GLN A 186 -6.39 2.18 1.11
C GLN A 186 -7.61 1.44 0.55
N PRO A 187 -8.80 1.54 1.18
CA PRO A 187 -9.05 2.13 2.49
C PRO A 187 -8.53 1.22 3.62
N GLN A 188 -8.22 1.81 4.78
CA GLN A 188 -7.71 1.08 5.95
C GLN A 188 -8.77 0.22 6.67
N SER A 189 -10.04 0.31 6.28
CA SER A 189 -11.18 -0.40 6.88
C SER A 189 -11.27 -1.89 6.49
N TYR A 190 -10.13 -2.59 6.48
CA TYR A 190 -10.05 -4.02 6.20
C TYR A 190 -9.89 -4.84 7.49
N SER A 191 -10.30 -6.11 7.43
CA SER A 191 -9.92 -7.13 8.39
C SER A 191 -8.82 -8.01 7.81
N LEU A 192 -7.81 -8.38 8.60
CA LEU A 192 -6.79 -9.37 8.19
C LEU A 192 -7.16 -10.72 8.80
N ILE A 193 -7.43 -11.73 7.96
CA ILE A 193 -7.79 -13.09 8.37
C ILE A 193 -6.81 -14.07 7.71
N GLY A 194 -5.89 -14.64 8.49
CA GLY A 194 -4.81 -15.45 7.95
C GLY A 194 -3.95 -14.64 6.97
N ASN A 195 -3.97 -15.02 5.69
CA ASN A 195 -3.22 -14.35 4.60
C ASN A 195 -4.10 -13.41 3.75
N THR A 196 -5.33 -13.14 4.19
CA THR A 196 -6.34 -12.46 3.38
C THR A 196 -6.76 -11.14 4.02
N LEU A 197 -6.65 -10.06 3.26
CA LEU A 197 -7.28 -8.77 3.56
C LEU A 197 -8.74 -8.83 3.09
N VAL A 198 -9.67 -8.50 3.97
CA VAL A 198 -11.11 -8.64 3.73
C VAL A 198 -11.79 -7.30 3.91
N TRP A 199 -12.49 -6.87 2.86
CA TRP A 199 -13.48 -5.80 2.93
C TRP A 199 -14.86 -6.39 2.68
N ALA A 200 -15.82 -6.04 3.53
CA ALA A 200 -17.19 -6.50 3.40
C ALA A 200 -18.16 -5.36 3.71
N TRP A 201 -19.14 -5.17 2.84
CA TRP A 201 -20.14 -4.11 2.94
C TRP A 201 -21.54 -4.72 2.87
N ASN A 202 -22.45 -4.18 3.69
CA ASN A 202 -23.88 -4.53 3.70
C ASN A 202 -24.70 -3.66 2.73
N SER A 203 -24.01 -3.00 1.80
CA SER A 203 -24.54 -2.13 0.76
C SER A 203 -23.45 -1.92 -0.29
N SER A 204 -23.69 -1.02 -1.25
CA SER A 204 -22.65 -0.56 -2.17
C SER A 204 -21.39 -0.11 -1.43
N PRO A 205 -20.18 -0.41 -1.95
CA PRO A 205 -18.94 -0.03 -1.29
C PRO A 205 -18.89 1.48 -1.03
N ASP A 206 -18.56 1.87 0.20
CA ASP A 206 -18.37 3.28 0.58
C ASP A 206 -17.08 3.88 0.01
N CYS A 207 -16.19 3.03 -0.53
CA CYS A 207 -14.96 3.39 -1.19
C CYS A 207 -15.03 3.12 -2.69
N LYS A 208 -14.35 3.96 -3.46
CA LYS A 208 -14.25 3.81 -4.92
C LYS A 208 -13.17 2.82 -5.34
N GLU A 209 -12.05 2.82 -4.63
CA GLU A 209 -10.87 2.06 -5.01
C GLU A 209 -10.30 1.36 -3.78
N ILE A 210 -9.81 0.16 -3.99
CA ILE A 210 -8.88 -0.53 -3.10
C ILE A 210 -7.51 -0.41 -3.74
N ILE A 211 -6.54 0.12 -3.01
CA ILE A 211 -5.16 0.34 -3.45
C ILE A 211 -4.23 -0.32 -2.43
N VAL A 212 -3.30 -1.12 -2.93
CA VAL A 212 -2.18 -1.68 -2.18
C VAL A 212 -0.90 -1.27 -2.89
N ARG A 213 -0.01 -0.58 -2.18
CA ARG A 213 1.31 -0.23 -2.70
C ARG A 213 2.39 -0.98 -1.95
N ALA A 214 3.26 -1.66 -2.68
CA ALA A 214 4.37 -2.44 -2.11
C ALA A 214 5.71 -2.03 -2.72
N ASP A 215 6.71 -1.83 -1.87
CA ASP A 215 8.08 -1.51 -2.25
C ASP A 215 8.86 -2.81 -2.47
N VAL A 216 8.78 -3.34 -3.69
CA VAL A 216 9.34 -4.66 -4.03
C VAL A 216 10.79 -4.59 -4.53
N LEU A 217 11.29 -3.41 -4.90
CA LEU A 217 12.66 -3.24 -5.40
C LEU A 217 13.65 -2.69 -4.38
N THR A 218 13.25 -1.85 -3.41
CA THR A 218 14.23 -1.21 -2.52
C THR A 218 15.05 -2.24 -1.77
N GLU A 219 14.43 -3.32 -1.29
CA GLU A 219 15.16 -4.39 -0.62
C GLU A 219 16.00 -5.23 -1.59
N LYS A 220 15.46 -5.60 -2.76
CA LYS A 220 16.21 -6.33 -3.80
C LYS A 220 17.45 -5.58 -4.25
N SER A 221 17.35 -4.25 -4.37
CA SER A 221 18.48 -3.38 -4.73
C SER A 221 19.63 -3.49 -3.73
N LYS A 222 19.36 -3.73 -2.42
CA LYS A 222 20.39 -3.94 -1.40
C LYS A 222 21.15 -5.24 -1.60
N TRP A 223 20.50 -6.28 -2.12
CA TRP A 223 21.14 -7.55 -2.48
C TRP A 223 22.07 -7.37 -3.68
N GLU A 224 21.69 -6.44 -4.56
CA GLU A 224 22.33 -6.18 -5.84
C GLU A 224 23.47 -5.15 -5.78
N GLN A 225 23.59 -4.38 -4.67
CA GLN A 225 24.58 -3.32 -4.48
C GLN A 225 26.04 -3.74 -4.72
N SER A 226 26.38 -5.00 -4.45
CA SER A 226 27.75 -5.52 -4.61
C SER A 226 28.10 -5.88 -6.05
N PHE A 227 27.11 -5.97 -6.95
CA PHE A 227 27.33 -6.35 -8.34
C PHE A 227 27.73 -5.16 -9.20
N THR A 228 28.61 -5.41 -10.16
CA THR A 228 28.94 -4.45 -11.22
C THR A 228 27.82 -4.38 -12.26
N GLU A 229 27.74 -3.30 -13.04
CA GLU A 229 26.74 -3.15 -14.12
C GLU A 229 26.70 -4.35 -15.08
N LYS A 230 27.87 -4.91 -15.42
CA LYS A 230 27.96 -6.10 -16.30
C LYS A 230 27.39 -7.35 -15.62
N GLU A 231 27.54 -7.47 -14.32
CA GLU A 231 26.99 -8.58 -13.54
C GLU A 231 25.47 -8.43 -13.39
N LEU A 232 24.97 -7.21 -13.16
CA LEU A 232 23.54 -6.91 -13.11
C LEU A 232 22.86 -7.25 -14.45
N LEU A 233 23.43 -6.82 -15.58
CA LEU A 233 22.91 -7.20 -16.91
C LEU A 233 22.84 -8.72 -17.12
N ARG A 234 23.76 -9.48 -16.51
CA ARG A 234 23.74 -10.94 -16.58
C ARG A 234 22.68 -11.53 -15.65
N LEU A 235 22.51 -10.96 -14.46
CA LEU A 235 21.44 -11.34 -13.54
C LEU A 235 20.08 -11.10 -14.21
N ASP A 236 19.85 -9.93 -14.80
CA ASP A 236 18.62 -9.58 -15.53
C ASP A 236 18.30 -10.57 -16.65
N GLN A 237 19.33 -11.05 -17.37
CA GLN A 237 19.16 -12.10 -18.38
C GLN A 237 18.66 -13.41 -17.77
N PHE A 238 19.16 -13.82 -16.61
CA PHE A 238 18.64 -15.00 -15.92
C PHE A 238 17.19 -14.80 -15.50
N LEU A 239 16.86 -13.65 -14.90
CA LEU A 239 15.53 -13.34 -14.39
C LEU A 239 14.49 -13.23 -15.51
N SER A 240 14.82 -12.56 -16.60
CA SER A 240 13.95 -12.42 -17.78
C SER A 240 13.60 -13.76 -18.44
N ASN A 241 14.47 -14.77 -18.29
CA ASN A 241 14.25 -16.13 -18.81
C ASN A 241 13.74 -17.11 -17.73
N ARG A 242 13.39 -16.61 -16.53
CA ARG A 242 12.97 -17.42 -15.37
C ARG A 242 13.99 -18.50 -14.97
N TYR A 243 15.27 -18.24 -15.20
CA TYR A 243 16.38 -19.12 -14.80
C TYR A 243 16.79 -18.89 -13.33
N TYR A 244 15.83 -19.04 -12.40
CA TYR A 244 16.01 -18.70 -10.99
C TYR A 244 17.14 -19.50 -10.30
N LEU A 245 17.33 -20.77 -10.64
CA LEU A 245 18.45 -21.56 -10.10
C LEU A 245 19.81 -20.99 -10.51
N SER A 246 19.93 -20.50 -11.75
CA SER A 246 21.15 -19.84 -12.23
C SER A 246 21.39 -18.50 -11.52
N ALA A 247 20.32 -17.74 -11.25
CA ALA A 247 20.40 -16.53 -10.44
C ALA A 247 20.87 -16.83 -9.01
N ALA A 248 20.30 -17.85 -8.35
CA ALA A 248 20.74 -18.28 -7.02
C ALA A 248 22.24 -18.64 -6.96
N PHE A 249 22.73 -19.43 -7.94
CA PHE A 249 24.17 -19.74 -8.03
C PHE A 249 25.03 -18.52 -8.33
N PHE A 250 24.49 -17.51 -9.00
CA PHE A 250 25.20 -16.25 -9.25
C PHE A 250 25.44 -15.49 -7.94
N TYR A 251 24.43 -15.40 -7.08
CA TYR A 251 24.55 -14.86 -5.71
C TYR A 251 25.54 -15.66 -4.85
N GLU A 252 25.47 -17.00 -4.85
CA GLU A 252 26.39 -17.85 -4.09
C GLU A 252 27.86 -17.62 -4.49
N ASN A 253 28.13 -17.49 -5.79
CA ASN A 253 29.49 -17.24 -6.28
C ASN A 253 29.99 -15.86 -5.88
N LYS A 254 29.12 -14.84 -5.89
CA LYS A 254 29.46 -13.50 -5.41
C LYS A 254 29.78 -13.55 -3.92
N TYR A 255 28.92 -14.19 -3.11
CA TYR A 255 29.07 -14.36 -1.67
C TYR A 255 30.45 -14.90 -1.28
N LYS A 256 30.96 -15.92 -1.98
CA LYS A 256 32.28 -16.54 -1.71
C LYS A 256 33.48 -15.60 -1.79
N SER A 257 33.33 -14.46 -2.48
CA SER A 257 34.38 -13.45 -2.66
C SER A 257 34.03 -12.07 -2.10
N ALA A 258 32.83 -11.92 -1.55
CA ALA A 258 32.34 -10.67 -1.00
C ALA A 258 32.87 -10.42 0.43
N PRO A 259 33.07 -9.15 0.82
CA PRO A 259 33.39 -8.79 2.20
C PRO A 259 32.22 -9.07 3.15
N SER A 260 32.51 -9.29 4.44
CA SER A 260 31.52 -9.74 5.43
C SER A 260 30.30 -8.83 5.59
N ASN A 261 30.45 -7.52 5.37
CA ASN A 261 29.35 -6.56 5.44
C ASN A 261 28.33 -6.66 4.29
N GLU A 262 28.67 -7.38 3.21
CA GLU A 262 27.80 -7.59 2.04
C GLU A 262 27.20 -9.01 2.01
N GLN A 263 27.74 -9.92 2.81
CA GLN A 263 27.41 -11.34 2.79
C GLN A 263 25.94 -11.62 3.13
N ALA A 264 25.37 -10.95 4.13
CA ALA A 264 23.96 -11.12 4.49
C ALA A 264 23.03 -10.76 3.33
N SER A 265 23.27 -9.62 2.66
CA SER A 265 22.47 -9.18 1.51
C SER A 265 22.55 -10.16 0.33
N LEU A 266 23.71 -10.77 0.11
CA LEU A 266 23.89 -11.78 -0.94
C LEU A 266 23.19 -13.10 -0.60
N LEU A 267 23.18 -13.51 0.66
CA LEU A 267 22.45 -14.68 1.14
C LEU A 267 20.93 -14.47 1.02
N LEU A 268 20.41 -13.25 1.27
CA LEU A 268 19.01 -12.91 1.03
C LEU A 268 18.62 -13.17 -0.43
N GLY A 269 19.39 -12.62 -1.37
CA GLY A 269 19.16 -12.84 -2.81
C GLY A 269 19.29 -14.30 -3.22
N GLN A 270 20.27 -15.04 -2.68
CA GLN A 270 20.42 -16.47 -2.94
C GLN A 270 19.19 -17.26 -2.47
N ALA A 271 18.77 -17.07 -1.23
CA ALA A 271 17.65 -17.79 -0.64
C ALA A 271 16.33 -17.51 -1.36
N TYR A 272 16.11 -16.24 -1.72
CA TYR A 272 14.96 -15.81 -2.52
C TYR A 272 14.87 -16.53 -3.87
N TYR A 273 15.97 -16.58 -4.63
CA TYR A 273 15.95 -17.24 -5.93
C TYR A 273 15.99 -18.78 -5.85
N LEU A 274 16.48 -19.35 -4.74
CA LEU A 274 16.31 -20.78 -4.45
C LEU A 274 14.85 -21.15 -4.21
N GLU A 275 14.10 -20.33 -3.46
CA GLU A 275 12.64 -20.51 -3.28
C GLU A 275 11.94 -20.50 -4.64
N LYS A 276 12.15 -19.46 -5.45
CA LYS A 276 11.52 -19.34 -6.79
C LYS A 276 11.93 -20.49 -7.73
N ALA A 277 13.07 -21.14 -7.50
CA ALA A 277 13.52 -22.32 -8.24
C ALA A 277 12.96 -23.66 -7.69
N GLY A 278 12.16 -23.64 -6.63
CA GLY A 278 11.61 -24.83 -5.97
C GLY A 278 12.61 -25.58 -5.08
N LYS A 279 13.72 -24.94 -4.69
CA LYS A 279 14.76 -25.49 -3.79
C LYS A 279 14.49 -25.12 -2.33
N HIS A 280 13.30 -25.49 -1.85
CA HIS A 280 12.79 -25.07 -0.55
C HIS A 280 13.67 -25.46 0.64
N GLU A 281 14.25 -26.66 0.66
CA GLU A 281 15.13 -27.11 1.75
C GLU A 281 16.40 -26.26 1.84
N ASP A 282 17.06 -26.02 0.70
CA ASP A 282 18.27 -25.20 0.61
C ASP A 282 17.98 -23.73 0.99
N ALA A 283 16.87 -23.18 0.49
CA ALA A 283 16.43 -21.83 0.85
C ALA A 283 16.15 -21.72 2.36
N THR A 284 15.40 -22.67 2.92
CA THR A 284 15.04 -22.70 4.34
C THR A 284 16.26 -22.76 5.24
N HIS A 285 17.32 -23.47 4.85
CA HIS A 285 18.56 -23.47 5.62
C HIS A 285 19.17 -22.06 5.70
N ILE A 286 19.32 -21.37 4.56
CA ILE A 286 19.87 -20.02 4.52
C ILE A 286 18.98 -19.03 5.29
N TRP A 287 17.65 -19.16 5.17
CA TRP A 287 16.72 -18.30 5.92
C TRP A 287 16.86 -18.46 7.43
N ASN A 288 17.05 -19.70 7.92
CA ASN A 288 17.29 -19.92 9.35
C ASN A 288 18.62 -19.35 9.81
N ASP A 289 19.69 -19.51 9.03
CA ASP A 289 21.00 -18.94 9.38
C ASP A 289 20.90 -17.40 9.49
N LEU A 290 20.22 -16.75 8.55
CA LEU A 290 20.00 -15.30 8.59
C LEU A 290 19.09 -14.85 9.74
N TYR A 291 18.12 -15.67 10.12
CA TYR A 291 17.26 -15.44 11.29
C TYR A 291 18.05 -15.51 12.60
N ASP A 292 18.89 -16.54 12.76
CA ASP A 292 19.75 -16.73 13.93
C ASP A 292 20.79 -15.60 14.07
N ASP A 293 21.22 -15.02 12.94
CA ASP A 293 22.10 -13.84 12.88
C ASP A 293 21.37 -12.50 13.14
N ASN A 294 20.07 -12.52 13.45
CA ASN A 294 19.24 -11.33 13.70
C ASN A 294 19.19 -10.32 12.54
N ILE A 295 19.24 -10.79 11.30
CA ILE A 295 19.11 -9.91 10.14
C ILE A 295 17.68 -9.35 10.08
N SER A 296 17.55 -8.03 9.94
CA SER A 296 16.29 -7.30 9.96
C SER A 296 15.66 -7.17 8.57
N SER A 297 15.49 -8.28 7.86
CA SER A 297 14.85 -8.34 6.53
C SER A 297 13.45 -8.94 6.65
N PRO A 298 12.38 -8.27 6.15
CA PRO A 298 11.03 -8.84 6.17
C PRO A 298 10.91 -10.15 5.38
N TYR A 299 11.77 -10.43 4.39
CA TYR A 299 11.74 -11.70 3.65
C TYR A 299 12.01 -12.90 4.54
N ILE A 300 12.93 -12.78 5.50
CA ILE A 300 13.29 -13.87 6.43
C ILE A 300 12.05 -14.30 7.22
N TYR A 301 11.41 -13.35 7.89
CA TYR A 301 10.32 -13.63 8.82
C TYR A 301 9.03 -14.01 8.11
N TRP A 302 8.77 -13.43 6.93
CA TRP A 302 7.63 -13.85 6.13
C TRP A 302 7.81 -15.27 5.57
N TYR A 303 8.98 -15.60 5.00
CA TYR A 303 9.26 -16.95 4.51
C TYR A 303 9.19 -17.99 5.63
N LEU A 304 9.94 -17.78 6.71
CA LEU A 304 9.92 -18.70 7.85
C LEU A 304 8.55 -18.74 8.52
N GLY A 305 7.78 -17.64 8.50
CA GLY A 305 6.40 -17.60 8.98
C GLY A 305 5.51 -18.60 8.24
N LYS A 306 5.58 -18.63 6.89
CA LYS A 306 4.87 -19.61 6.06
C LYS A 306 5.29 -21.04 6.42
N GLU A 307 6.59 -21.28 6.55
CA GLU A 307 7.15 -22.60 6.92
C GLU A 307 6.79 -23.06 8.34
N TYR A 308 6.58 -22.11 9.25
CA TYR A 308 6.30 -22.36 10.66
C TYR A 308 4.82 -22.24 11.04
N ALA A 309 3.92 -22.07 10.07
CA ALA A 309 2.47 -21.94 10.30
C ALA A 309 1.88 -23.03 11.22
N LEU A 310 2.40 -24.26 11.16
CA LEU A 310 1.96 -25.39 12.01
C LEU A 310 2.86 -25.64 13.25
N LYS A 311 3.87 -24.80 13.47
CA LYS A 311 4.89 -24.93 14.54
C LYS A 311 4.83 -23.72 15.46
N SER A 312 3.79 -23.63 16.29
CA SER A 312 3.47 -22.44 17.09
C SER A 312 4.63 -21.89 17.93
N SER A 313 5.51 -22.73 18.48
CA SER A 313 6.67 -22.25 19.26
C SER A 313 7.70 -21.51 18.41
N LYS A 314 7.94 -21.97 17.17
CA LYS A 314 8.85 -21.32 16.24
C LYS A 314 8.23 -20.04 15.66
N LEU A 315 6.95 -20.11 15.31
CA LEU A 315 6.20 -18.95 14.81
C LEU A 315 6.12 -17.83 15.86
N TYR A 316 5.95 -18.19 17.13
CA TYR A 316 5.99 -17.23 18.24
C TYR A 316 7.38 -16.57 18.37
N GLY A 317 8.47 -17.32 18.18
CA GLY A 317 9.82 -16.75 18.14
C GLY A 317 10.04 -15.73 17.01
N LEU A 318 9.43 -15.96 15.84
CA LEU A 318 9.43 -14.97 14.75
C LEU A 318 8.63 -13.72 15.13
N TYR A 319 7.44 -13.89 15.72
CA TYR A 319 6.57 -12.81 16.16
C TYR A 319 7.24 -11.90 17.21
N ASP A 320 7.92 -12.48 18.22
CA ASP A 320 8.64 -11.68 19.22
C ASP A 320 9.80 -10.90 18.56
N GLN A 321 10.57 -11.54 17.68
CA GLN A 321 11.73 -10.92 17.05
C GLN A 321 11.38 -9.84 16.01
N VAL A 322 10.26 -9.95 15.30
CA VAL A 322 9.75 -8.89 14.41
C VAL A 322 9.39 -7.64 15.22
N SER A 323 8.82 -7.79 16.41
CA SER A 323 8.54 -6.68 17.34
C SER A 323 9.82 -6.07 17.88
N ASP A 324 10.74 -6.89 18.39
CA ASP A 324 12.01 -6.43 19.00
C ASP A 324 12.89 -5.68 18.00
N LEU A 325 12.98 -6.17 16.76
CA LEU A 325 13.74 -5.53 15.68
C LEU A 325 12.93 -4.44 14.94
N GLN A 326 11.65 -4.25 15.29
CA GLN A 326 10.74 -3.29 14.67
C GLN A 326 10.73 -3.38 13.14
N ILE A 327 10.58 -4.58 12.58
CA ILE A 327 10.77 -4.81 11.14
C ILE A 327 9.63 -4.20 10.32
N HIS A 328 8.39 -4.62 10.55
CA HIS A 328 7.23 -4.03 9.89
C HIS A 328 5.92 -4.36 10.63
N PRO A 329 5.07 -3.38 10.97
CA PRO A 329 3.82 -3.65 11.70
C PRO A 329 2.83 -4.57 10.98
N LEU A 330 2.69 -4.45 9.65
CA LEU A 330 1.78 -5.36 8.93
C LEU A 330 2.28 -6.82 8.99
N LEU A 331 3.59 -7.03 8.98
CA LEU A 331 4.19 -8.36 9.14
C LEU A 331 3.96 -8.89 10.55
N GLN A 332 4.05 -8.02 11.56
CA GLN A 332 3.74 -8.35 12.96
C GLN A 332 2.28 -8.79 13.12
N ARG A 333 1.33 -8.02 12.56
CA ARG A 333 -0.10 -8.36 12.55
C ARG A 333 -0.38 -9.64 11.76
N TRP A 334 0.35 -9.88 10.67
CA TRP A 334 0.22 -11.11 9.88
C TRP A 334 0.71 -12.35 10.64
N LEU A 335 1.84 -12.27 11.35
CA LEU A 335 2.32 -13.35 12.22
C LEU A 335 1.35 -13.59 13.38
N ALA A 336 0.83 -12.53 13.98
CA ALA A 336 -0.16 -12.62 15.06
C ALA A 336 -1.42 -13.40 14.63
N ASN A 337 -1.94 -13.14 13.42
CA ASN A 337 -3.13 -13.81 12.90
C ASN A 337 -2.96 -15.32 12.63
N GLN A 338 -1.72 -15.80 12.54
CA GLN A 338 -1.42 -17.23 12.38
C GLN A 338 -1.20 -17.93 13.73
N LEU A 339 -1.02 -17.18 14.81
CA LEU A 339 -0.84 -17.72 16.14
C LEU A 339 -2.18 -17.93 16.84
N PRO A 340 -2.32 -18.97 17.69
CA PRO A 340 -3.43 -19.06 18.62
C PRO A 340 -3.54 -17.79 19.47
N SER A 341 -4.75 -17.22 19.59
CA SER A 341 -4.99 -15.95 20.28
C SER A 341 -4.47 -15.91 21.73
N ILE A 342 -4.37 -17.06 22.41
CA ILE A 342 -3.81 -17.15 23.76
C ILE A 342 -2.30 -16.85 23.84
N LEU A 343 -1.58 -16.99 22.73
CA LEU A 343 -0.14 -16.71 22.65
C LEU A 343 0.14 -15.26 22.27
N VAL A 344 -0.77 -14.61 21.56
CA VAL A 344 -0.63 -13.21 21.15
C VAL A 344 -1.03 -12.31 22.33
N LYS A 345 -0.10 -11.50 22.81
CA LYS A 345 -0.38 -10.47 23.80
C LYS A 345 -0.47 -9.13 23.09
N GLN A 346 -1.69 -8.61 22.96
CA GLN A 346 -1.89 -7.25 22.47
C GLN A 346 -1.13 -6.26 23.36
N SER A 347 -0.36 -5.37 22.74
CA SER A 347 0.22 -4.24 23.44
C SER A 347 -0.76 -3.09 23.44
N LEU A 348 -0.80 -2.35 24.55
CA LEU A 348 -1.50 -1.06 24.57
C LEU A 348 -0.54 0.01 24.07
N PRO A 349 -1.05 1.01 23.33
CA PRO A 349 -0.24 2.12 22.85
C PRO A 349 0.31 2.92 24.02
N LYS A 350 1.49 3.51 23.83
CA LYS A 350 2.18 4.31 24.84
C LYS A 350 2.40 5.72 24.34
N ILE A 351 2.02 6.68 25.17
CA ILE A 351 2.34 8.10 24.97
C ILE A 351 3.70 8.34 25.63
N VAL A 352 4.75 8.44 24.82
CA VAL A 352 6.14 8.51 25.29
C VAL A 352 6.51 9.91 25.75
N ALA A 353 6.09 10.91 24.97
CA ALA A 353 6.38 12.30 25.25
C ALA A 353 5.24 13.19 24.75
N THR A 354 5.04 14.31 25.44
CA THR A 354 4.21 15.41 24.96
C THR A 354 4.87 16.72 25.34
N SER A 355 4.77 17.72 24.49
CA SER A 355 5.29 19.06 24.78
C SER A 355 4.36 20.13 24.23
N ALA A 356 4.41 21.31 24.84
CA ALA A 356 3.79 22.52 24.34
C ALA A 356 4.86 23.60 24.28
N ASN A 357 5.08 24.18 23.10
CA ASN A 357 6.09 25.21 22.89
C ASN A 357 5.43 26.44 22.27
N VAL A 358 5.90 27.63 22.67
CA VAL A 358 5.51 28.88 22.01
C VAL A 358 6.14 28.92 20.63
N ASP A 359 5.32 29.19 19.62
CA ASP A 359 5.82 29.58 18.31
C ASP A 359 6.08 31.08 18.33
N ASN A 360 7.32 31.50 18.04
CA ASN A 360 7.69 32.91 18.10
C ASN A 360 7.37 33.64 16.79
N ASP A 361 7.13 32.91 15.70
CA ASP A 361 6.82 33.46 14.38
C ASP A 361 5.31 33.54 14.16
N LEU A 362 4.55 32.68 14.85
CA LEU A 362 3.09 32.61 14.81
C LEU A 362 2.53 32.75 16.22
N ASP A 363 1.65 33.71 16.48
CA ASP A 363 1.07 33.97 17.81
C ASP A 363 0.26 32.76 18.33
N GLY A 364 0.93 31.79 18.95
CA GLY A 364 0.30 30.56 19.39
C GLY A 364 1.22 29.51 20.01
N LEU A 365 0.66 28.31 20.18
CA LEU A 365 1.35 27.17 20.78
C LEU A 365 1.41 26.00 19.79
N VAL A 366 2.58 25.38 19.69
CA VAL A 366 2.77 24.09 19.03
C VAL A 366 2.67 23.00 20.08
N ILE A 367 1.66 22.15 19.95
CA ILE A 367 1.47 20.96 20.77
C ILE A 367 2.00 19.76 20.00
N SER A 368 2.92 19.03 20.62
CA SER A 368 3.53 17.85 20.01
C SER A 368 3.40 16.63 20.92
N GLY A 369 3.34 15.45 20.31
CA GLY A 369 3.30 14.17 21.00
C GLY A 369 4.04 13.08 20.22
N THR A 370 4.63 12.15 20.96
CA THR A 370 5.24 10.93 20.41
C THR A 370 4.55 9.71 21.00
N PHE A 371 4.11 8.82 20.12
CA PHE A 371 3.25 7.68 20.42
C PHE A 371 3.91 6.43 19.87
N THR A 372 3.92 5.35 20.63
CA THR A 372 4.56 4.09 20.22
C THR A 372 3.68 2.91 20.54
N ASP A 373 3.71 1.90 19.67
CA ASP A 373 3.11 0.59 19.93
C ASP A 373 4.05 -0.54 19.53
N LEU A 374 3.99 -1.67 20.22
CA LEU A 374 4.89 -2.81 19.97
C LEU A 374 4.39 -3.74 18.86
N ASP A 375 3.08 -3.79 18.64
CA ASP A 375 2.44 -4.45 17.50
C ASP A 375 2.18 -3.48 16.32
N GLY A 376 2.32 -2.18 16.55
CA GLY A 376 2.32 -1.12 15.53
C GLY A 376 0.96 -0.94 14.86
N ASP A 377 -0.13 -1.10 15.64
CA ASP A 377 -1.51 -1.06 15.15
C ASP A 377 -2.32 0.14 15.67
N ILE A 378 -1.65 1.25 15.98
CA ILE A 378 -2.31 2.52 16.30
C ILE A 378 -3.20 2.95 15.13
N GLU A 379 -4.50 3.07 15.38
CA GLU A 379 -5.49 3.43 14.37
C GLU A 379 -5.82 4.92 14.37
N SER A 380 -5.81 5.56 15.54
CA SER A 380 -6.10 6.99 15.62
C SER A 380 -5.41 7.70 16.77
N ILE A 381 -5.04 8.95 16.51
CA ILE A 381 -4.55 9.90 17.50
C ILE A 381 -5.43 11.14 17.40
N THR A 382 -5.98 11.56 18.52
CA THR A 382 -6.82 12.76 18.63
C THR A 382 -6.23 13.70 19.68
N LEU A 383 -6.02 14.96 19.30
CA LEU A 383 -5.75 16.05 20.24
C LEU A 383 -7.08 16.67 20.64
N ARG A 384 -7.42 16.59 21.92
CA ARG A 384 -8.56 17.28 22.51
C ARG A 384 -8.05 18.46 23.30
N TYR A 385 -8.48 19.68 22.95
CA TYR A 385 -7.99 20.89 23.60
C TYR A 385 -9.08 21.95 23.78
N ARG A 386 -8.88 22.86 24.72
CA ARG A 386 -9.70 24.08 24.90
C ARG A 386 -8.85 25.22 25.41
N CYS A 387 -9.14 26.42 24.93
CA CYS A 387 -8.56 27.65 25.48
C CYS A 387 -9.50 28.22 26.53
N GLU A 388 -8.99 28.50 27.74
CA GLU A 388 -9.78 28.99 28.87
C GLU A 388 -11.05 28.13 29.12
N GLU A 389 -12.21 28.80 29.23
CA GLU A 389 -13.52 28.18 29.46
C GLU A 389 -14.29 27.89 28.16
N ASN A 390 -13.61 27.91 27.00
CA ASN A 390 -14.25 27.56 25.73
C ASN A 390 -14.59 26.06 25.65
N ALA A 391 -15.44 25.72 24.69
CA ALA A 391 -15.75 24.33 24.36
C ALA A 391 -14.49 23.58 23.88
N TYR A 392 -14.45 22.27 24.14
CA TYR A 392 -13.40 21.41 23.61
C TYR A 392 -13.48 21.32 22.09
N ILE A 393 -12.31 21.38 21.47
CA ILE A 393 -12.07 21.14 20.07
C ILE A 393 -11.30 19.82 19.99
N GLU A 394 -11.71 18.95 19.06
CA GLU A 394 -11.04 17.70 18.77
C GLU A 394 -10.44 17.76 17.38
N LYS A 395 -9.15 17.42 17.29
CA LYS A 395 -8.42 17.28 16.04
C LYS A 395 -7.86 15.87 15.95
N THR A 396 -8.44 15.07 15.06
CA THR A 396 -7.89 13.77 14.67
C THR A 396 -6.84 13.95 13.58
N PHE A 397 -5.76 13.18 13.68
CA PHE A 397 -4.64 13.21 12.75
C PHE A 397 -4.73 12.04 11.77
N GLU A 398 -4.36 12.31 10.52
CA GLU A 398 -4.09 11.26 9.55
C GLU A 398 -2.73 10.65 9.87
N LEU A 399 -2.68 9.33 10.01
CA LEU A 399 -1.47 8.61 10.40
C LEU A 399 -0.83 7.99 9.17
N GLU A 400 0.50 8.07 9.10
CA GLU A 400 1.25 7.26 8.15
C GLU A 400 1.06 5.77 8.49
N PRO A 401 0.67 4.92 7.54
CA PRO A 401 0.41 3.52 7.83
C PRO A 401 1.69 2.77 8.23
N PHE A 402 1.51 1.67 8.99
CA PHE A 402 2.55 0.70 9.32
C PHE A 402 3.78 1.31 10.03
N GLN A 403 3.56 2.18 11.01
CA GLN A 403 4.62 2.68 11.88
C GLN A 403 4.47 2.16 13.32
N TYR A 404 5.60 1.81 13.94
CA TYR A 404 5.65 1.54 15.38
C TYR A 404 5.68 2.83 16.21
N THR A 405 6.02 3.97 15.60
CA THR A 405 6.14 5.25 16.27
C THR A 405 5.52 6.35 15.42
N HIS A 406 4.60 7.12 15.98
CA HIS A 406 4.04 8.32 15.37
C HIS A 406 4.49 9.55 16.13
N THR A 407 4.88 10.59 15.39
CA THR A 407 5.13 11.91 15.96
C THR A 407 4.15 12.90 15.36
N ILE A 408 3.37 13.55 16.22
CA ILE A 408 2.35 14.51 15.83
C ILE A 408 2.76 15.90 16.31
N SER A 409 2.47 16.90 15.49
CA SER A 409 2.62 18.31 15.84
C SER A 409 1.43 19.11 15.32
N TYR A 410 0.85 19.95 16.16
CA TYR A 410 -0.29 20.78 15.82
C TYR A 410 -0.16 22.19 16.40
N PHE A 411 -0.30 23.19 15.53
CA PHE A 411 -0.31 24.59 15.93
C PHE A 411 -1.72 25.02 16.32
N ILE A 412 -1.83 25.64 17.50
CA ILE A 412 -3.06 26.24 18.02
C ILE A 412 -2.84 27.75 18.12
N PRO A 413 -3.55 28.57 17.33
CA PRO A 413 -3.47 30.02 17.43
C PRO A 413 -4.02 30.51 18.78
N MET A 414 -3.38 31.51 19.36
CA MET A 414 -3.81 32.15 20.60
C MET A 414 -4.33 33.55 20.27
N ALA A 415 -5.49 33.90 20.83
CA ALA A 415 -6.17 35.16 20.50
C ALA A 415 -5.68 36.33 21.35
N ASP A 416 -5.17 36.02 22.55
CA ASP A 416 -4.79 37.00 23.56
C ASP A 416 -3.30 36.89 23.90
N SER A 417 -2.73 37.98 24.41
CA SER A 417 -1.32 38.03 24.80
C SER A 417 -0.98 37.13 25.99
N MET A 418 -1.99 36.73 26.76
CA MET A 418 -1.91 35.72 27.81
C MET A 418 -3.16 34.84 27.75
N GLN A 419 -2.98 33.54 27.56
CA GLN A 419 -4.10 32.60 27.45
C GLN A 419 -3.73 31.22 27.99
N LYS A 420 -4.63 30.60 28.75
CA LYS A 420 -4.52 29.21 29.20
C LYS A 420 -5.03 28.25 28.14
N LEU A 421 -4.29 27.18 27.91
CA LEU A 421 -4.70 26.05 27.10
C LEU A 421 -4.72 24.79 27.96
N TYR A 422 -5.84 24.07 27.91
CA TYR A 422 -5.94 22.70 28.41
C TYR A 422 -5.91 21.75 27.22
N TYR A 423 -5.11 20.69 27.28
CA TYR A 423 -5.04 19.71 26.21
C TYR A 423 -4.75 18.30 26.71
N GLU A 424 -5.19 17.31 25.96
CA GLU A 424 -4.80 15.92 26.10
C GLU A 424 -4.74 15.24 24.72
N PHE A 425 -3.87 14.25 24.61
CA PHE A 425 -3.91 13.31 23.50
C PHE A 425 -4.66 12.06 23.92
N ILE A 426 -5.54 11.59 23.04
CA ILE A 426 -6.26 10.32 23.14
C ILE A 426 -5.81 9.45 21.98
N VAL A 427 -5.41 8.23 22.27
CA VAL A 427 -4.88 7.27 21.29
C VAL A 427 -5.70 6.00 21.34
N PHE A 428 -6.02 5.44 20.17
CA PHE A 428 -6.69 4.16 20.01
C PHE A 428 -5.85 3.21 19.15
N ASP A 429 -5.79 1.96 19.57
CA ASP A 429 -5.25 0.82 18.84
C ASP A 429 -6.37 0.02 18.17
N SER A 430 -6.03 -1.09 17.52
CA SER A 430 -7.03 -1.99 16.90
C SER A 430 -7.97 -2.66 17.91
N SER A 431 -7.60 -2.69 19.20
CA SER A 431 -8.46 -3.16 20.29
C SER A 431 -9.52 -2.14 20.72
N GLN A 432 -9.46 -0.91 20.19
CA GLN A 432 -10.31 0.23 20.53
C GLN A 432 -10.18 0.65 22.01
N THR A 433 -9.04 0.35 22.64
CA THR A 433 -8.81 0.74 24.04
C THR A 433 -8.18 2.14 24.10
N PRO A 434 -8.87 3.16 24.68
CA PRO A 434 -8.34 4.51 24.71
C PRO A 434 -7.22 4.66 25.75
N ILE A 435 -6.09 5.23 25.34
CA ILE A 435 -5.01 5.70 26.21
C ILE A 435 -4.95 7.23 26.13
N SER A 436 -4.97 7.90 27.29
CA SER A 436 -4.94 9.36 27.38
C SER A 436 -3.64 9.86 28.02
N SER A 437 -3.18 11.04 27.61
CA SER A 437 -2.01 11.71 28.19
C SER A 437 -2.26 12.38 29.54
N ASP A 438 -3.49 12.22 30.07
CA ASP A 438 -4.12 13.09 31.06
C ASP A 438 -4.24 14.55 30.57
N ASN A 439 -5.15 15.30 31.18
CA ASN A 439 -5.37 16.70 30.86
C ASN A 439 -4.23 17.57 31.38
N LYS A 440 -3.52 18.25 30.47
CA LYS A 440 -2.38 19.12 30.74
C LYS A 440 -2.78 20.58 30.63
N GLU A 441 -2.13 21.44 31.41
CA GLU A 441 -2.30 22.90 31.38
C GLU A 441 -1.00 23.55 30.90
N VAL A 442 -1.11 24.51 29.98
CA VAL A 442 -0.01 25.34 29.52
C VAL A 442 -0.49 26.78 29.36
N PHE A 443 0.42 27.73 29.58
CA PHE A 443 0.18 29.16 29.41
C PHE A 443 0.90 29.66 28.17
N TYR A 444 0.15 30.34 27.31
CA TYR A 444 0.72 31.19 26.29
C TYR A 444 0.99 32.58 26.87
N LEU A 445 2.17 33.14 26.55
CA LEU A 445 2.58 34.50 26.90
C LEU A 445 3.33 35.09 25.71
N THR A 446 2.88 36.22 25.18
CA THR A 446 3.61 36.93 24.11
C THR A 446 4.90 37.54 24.66
N SER A 447 5.88 37.71 23.77
CA SER A 447 7.14 38.41 24.07
C SER A 447 6.95 39.87 24.49
N GLU A 448 5.78 40.46 24.25
CA GLU A 448 5.42 41.82 24.63
C GLU A 448 5.08 41.98 26.13
N ILE A 449 4.78 40.88 26.83
CA ILE A 449 4.50 40.92 28.27
C ILE A 449 5.82 40.97 29.05
N GLN A 450 6.15 42.14 29.59
CA GLN A 450 7.30 42.30 30.49
C GLN A 450 7.09 41.49 31.78
N SER A 451 8.05 40.64 32.15
CA SER A 451 7.97 39.72 33.31
C SER A 451 7.74 40.41 34.67
N ILE A 452 7.86 41.75 34.72
CA ILE A 452 7.64 42.59 35.90
C ILE A 452 6.14 42.76 36.19
N THR A 453 5.27 42.47 35.22
CA THR A 453 3.81 42.70 35.29
C THR A 453 3.06 41.59 36.03
N TYR A 454 3.63 40.38 36.10
CA TYR A 454 3.03 39.24 36.78
C TYR A 454 4.11 38.47 37.55
N PRO A 455 4.13 38.51 38.90
CA PRO A 455 4.92 37.57 39.66
C PRO A 455 4.29 36.19 39.53
N LEU A 456 4.68 35.45 38.48
CA LEU A 456 4.40 34.03 38.39
C LEU A 456 5.25 33.34 39.46
N HIS A 457 4.61 32.98 40.58
CA HIS A 457 5.19 32.05 41.54
C HIS A 457 4.87 30.63 41.07
N GLY A 458 5.85 30.02 40.40
CA GLY A 458 5.81 28.63 39.93
C GLY A 458 7.19 28.19 39.52
#